data_AF-A0A3M1DEF5-F1
#
_entry.id   AF-A0A3M1DEF5-F1
#
_cell.length_a   1.000
_cell.length_b   1.000
_cell.length_c   1.000
_cell.angle_alpha   90.00
_cell.angle_beta   90.00
_cell.angle_gamma   90.00
#
_symmetry.space_group_name_H-M   'P 1'
#
loop_
_entity.id
_entity.type
_entity.pdbx_description
1 polymer ?
#
loop_
_entity_poly.entity_id
_entity_poly.type
_entity_poly.pdbx_seq_one_letter_code
_entity_poly.pdbx_strand_id
1 'polypeptide(L)'
;MEFVRVVVLTPLGPGPAPTFDYHLPEPLEGRVEVGSLVRVPFGPRALYGIVVERPPAPAVEETRPVAALVDPRPVLLPAQIGLARWLARETLSPLHECLLMMLPPGVVGLTDTRLELTGDLPPDVRL
;
A
#
# COMPACT_ATOMS: atom_id res chain seq x y z
N MET A 1 -19.22 -7.77 3.85
CA MET A 1 -17.86 -7.76 4.40
C MET A 1 -16.94 -8.50 3.45
N GLU A 2 -16.28 -7.74 2.60
CA GLU A 2 -15.27 -8.23 1.68
C GLU A 2 -13.88 -8.21 2.31
N PHE A 3 -13.01 -9.13 1.90
CA PHE A 3 -11.64 -9.22 2.38
C PHE A 3 -10.63 -9.05 1.24
N VAL A 4 -9.48 -8.49 1.59
CA VAL A 4 -8.35 -8.31 0.69
C VAL A 4 -7.08 -8.78 1.37
N ARG A 5 -6.20 -9.42 0.58
CA ARG A 5 -4.86 -9.78 0.99
C ARG A 5 -3.88 -8.78 0.43
N VAL A 6 -3.06 -8.20 1.29
CA VAL A 6 -2.20 -7.07 0.98
C VAL A 6 -0.74 -7.43 1.25
N VAL A 7 0.14 -7.10 0.30
CA VAL A 7 1.57 -6.98 0.56
C VAL A 7 1.84 -5.55 0.99
N VAL A 8 2.31 -5.37 2.23
CA VAL A 8 2.70 -4.04 2.74
C VAL A 8 4.07 -3.68 2.15
N LEU A 9 4.19 -2.46 1.60
CA LEU A 9 5.38 -1.99 0.89
C LEU A 9 6.46 -1.49 1.85
N THR A 10 6.91 -2.38 2.74
CA THR A 10 7.97 -2.10 3.72
C THR A 10 8.85 -3.34 3.90
N PRO A 11 10.14 -3.16 4.22
CA PRO A 11 11.00 -4.26 4.66
C PRO A 11 10.40 -4.96 5.88
N LEU A 12 10.16 -6.25 5.74
CA LEU A 12 9.81 -7.18 6.81
C LEU A 12 10.92 -8.23 6.84
N GLY A 13 11.24 -8.73 8.03
CA GLY A 13 12.41 -9.58 8.27
C GLY A 13 12.53 -10.81 7.34
N PRO A 14 13.62 -11.59 7.48
CA PRO A 14 13.89 -12.71 6.58
C PRO A 14 12.75 -13.74 6.61
N GLY A 15 12.30 -14.19 5.45
CA GLY A 15 11.24 -15.20 5.33
C GLY A 15 10.41 -15.08 4.06
N PRO A 16 9.43 -15.99 3.87
CA PRO A 16 8.53 -15.93 2.74
C PRO A 16 7.75 -14.61 2.78
N ALA A 17 7.61 -13.98 1.61
CA ALA A 17 6.93 -12.70 1.40
C ALA A 17 5.60 -12.60 2.17
N PRO A 18 5.57 -11.92 3.34
CA PRO A 18 4.39 -11.95 4.18
C PRO A 18 3.29 -11.13 3.53
N THR A 19 2.09 -11.72 3.53
CA THR A 19 0.85 -11.06 3.15
C THR A 19 -0.05 -10.95 4.36
N PHE A 20 -0.87 -9.91 4.41
CA PHE A 20 -1.75 -9.62 5.53
C PHE A 20 -3.18 -9.44 5.03
N ASP A 21 -4.13 -10.04 5.73
CA ASP A 21 -5.54 -9.97 5.37
C ASP A 21 -6.21 -8.81 6.11
N TYR A 22 -6.97 -8.00 5.37
CA TYR A 22 -7.74 -6.86 5.86
C TYR A 22 -9.18 -6.98 5.38
N HIS A 23 -10.11 -6.34 6.09
CA HIS A 23 -11.47 -6.18 5.58
C HIS A 23 -11.64 -4.82 4.90
N LEU A 24 -12.56 -4.77 3.94
CA LEU A 24 -12.99 -3.53 3.33
C LEU A 24 -14.14 -2.92 4.15
N PRO A 25 -14.02 -1.68 4.63
CA PRO A 25 -15.17 -0.95 5.15
C PRO A 25 -16.14 -0.64 4.00
N GLU A 26 -17.43 -0.45 4.32
CA GLU A 26 -18.52 -0.22 3.35
C GLU A 26 -18.18 0.79 2.23
N PRO A 27 -17.52 1.95 2.47
CA PRO A 27 -17.20 2.90 1.40
C PRO A 27 -16.17 2.42 0.37
N LEU A 28 -15.48 1.31 0.65
CA LEU A 28 -14.45 0.70 -0.19
C LEU A 28 -14.89 -0.64 -0.82
N GLU A 29 -15.98 -1.24 -0.36
CA GLU A 29 -16.52 -2.46 -0.96
C GLU A 29 -16.87 -2.22 -2.45
N GLY A 30 -16.52 -3.18 -3.32
CA GLY A 30 -16.71 -3.06 -4.77
C GLY A 30 -15.82 -2.04 -5.50
N ARG A 31 -14.98 -1.28 -4.80
CA ARG A 31 -14.04 -0.31 -5.41
C ARG A 31 -12.59 -0.77 -5.41
N VAL A 32 -12.25 -1.72 -4.54
CA VAL A 32 -10.89 -2.23 -4.40
C VAL A 32 -10.75 -3.53 -5.20
N GLU A 33 -9.81 -3.51 -6.14
CA GLU A 33 -9.48 -4.65 -7.00
C GLU A 33 -8.07 -5.16 -6.73
N VAL A 34 -7.74 -6.34 -7.26
CA VAL A 34 -6.36 -6.84 -7.27
C VAL A 34 -5.47 -5.87 -8.06
N GLY A 35 -4.35 -5.47 -7.48
CA GLY A 35 -3.45 -4.45 -7.99
C GLY A 35 -3.72 -3.03 -7.48
N SER A 36 -4.77 -2.84 -6.69
CA SER A 36 -5.05 -1.55 -6.05
C SER A 36 -3.95 -1.15 -5.07
N LEU A 37 -3.58 0.13 -5.11
CA LEU A 37 -2.74 0.75 -4.09
C LEU A 37 -3.62 1.21 -2.92
N VAL A 38 -3.34 0.70 -1.73
CA VAL A 38 -4.10 1.00 -0.53
C VAL A 38 -3.20 1.52 0.59
N ARG A 39 -3.78 2.26 1.54
CA ARG A 39 -3.17 2.50 2.84
C ARG A 39 -3.80 1.56 3.86
N VAL A 40 -2.97 0.90 4.65
CA VAL A 40 -3.41 -0.05 5.68
C VAL A 40 -2.74 0.22 7.02
N PRO A 41 -3.44 0.00 8.15
CA PRO A 41 -2.81 0.06 9.45
C PRO A 41 -1.81 -1.10 9.61
N PHE A 42 -0.60 -0.77 10.07
CA PHE A 42 0.47 -1.72 10.31
C PHE A 42 1.26 -1.30 11.56
N GLY A 43 0.97 -1.97 12.69
CA GLY A 43 1.44 -1.53 14.00
C GLY A 43 0.89 -0.13 14.36
N PRO A 44 1.74 0.83 14.74
CA PRO A 44 1.34 2.21 15.07
C PRO A 44 1.26 3.15 13.85
N ARG A 45 1.58 2.67 12.65
CA ARG A 45 1.65 3.48 11.42
C ARG A 45 0.60 3.01 10.41
N ALA A 46 0.34 3.85 9.42
CA ALA A 46 -0.40 3.47 8.22
C ALA A 46 0.55 3.51 7.02
N LEU A 47 0.71 2.37 6.35
CA LEU A 47 1.68 2.16 5.28
C LEU A 47 0.96 1.89 3.95
N TYR A 48 1.68 2.11 2.85
CA TYR A 48 1.21 1.70 1.53
C TYR A 48 1.28 0.17 1.38
N GLY A 49 0.32 -0.38 0.64
CA GLY A 49 0.24 -1.79 0.32
C GLY A 49 -0.40 -2.02 -1.04
N ILE A 50 -0.09 -3.16 -1.66
CA ILE A 50 -0.74 -3.61 -2.89
C ILE A 50 -1.67 -4.77 -2.55
N VAL A 51 -2.93 -4.66 -2.99
CA VAL A 51 -3.88 -5.78 -2.95
C VAL A 51 -3.43 -6.84 -3.95
N VAL A 52 -3.11 -8.04 -3.48
CA VAL A 52 -2.61 -9.13 -4.34
C VAL A 52 -3.61 -10.27 -4.52
N GLU A 53 -4.66 -10.30 -3.71
CA GLU A 53 -5.71 -11.33 -3.76
C GLU A 53 -6.98 -10.84 -3.03
N ARG A 54 -8.15 -11.38 -3.39
CA ARG A 54 -9.43 -11.19 -2.69
C ARG A 54 -9.91 -12.54 -2.16
N PRO A 55 -9.48 -12.94 -0.94
CA PRO A 55 -9.87 -14.23 -0.40
C PRO A 55 -11.35 -14.21 0.04
N PRO A 56 -12.06 -15.36 -0.03
CA PRO A 56 -13.44 -15.46 0.44
C PRO A 56 -13.57 -15.33 1.97
N ALA A 57 -12.49 -15.63 2.70
CA ALA A 57 -12.38 -15.49 4.15
C ALA A 57 -10.94 -15.13 4.54
N PRO A 58 -10.71 -14.39 5.64
CA PRO A 58 -9.38 -14.05 6.10
C PRO A 58 -8.67 -15.26 6.73
N ALA A 59 -7.34 -15.27 6.68
CA ALA A 59 -6.51 -16.27 7.34
C ALA A 59 -6.40 -16.08 8.88
N VAL A 60 -6.97 -14.99 9.42
CA VAL A 60 -6.95 -14.63 10.84
C VAL A 60 -8.36 -14.28 11.31
N GLU A 61 -8.64 -14.52 12.59
CA GLU A 61 -9.96 -14.28 13.19
C GLU A 61 -10.32 -12.78 13.20
N GLU A 62 -9.37 -11.93 13.60
CA GLU A 62 -9.56 -10.48 13.66
C GLU A 62 -8.74 -9.78 12.58
N THR A 63 -9.44 -9.05 11.70
CA THR A 63 -8.82 -8.22 10.67
C THR A 63 -8.97 -6.74 11.01
N ARG A 64 -8.04 -5.93 10.52
CA ARG A 64 -8.16 -4.46 10.57
C ARG A 64 -8.79 -3.94 9.27
N PRO A 65 -9.43 -2.76 9.27
CA PRO A 65 -9.97 -2.16 8.05
C PRO A 65 -8.85 -1.64 7.16
N VAL A 66 -9.03 -1.72 5.84
CA VAL A 66 -8.27 -0.90 4.90
C VAL A 66 -8.57 0.57 5.17
N ALA A 67 -7.52 1.38 5.34
CA ALA A 67 -7.67 2.78 5.75
C ALA A 67 -8.07 3.69 4.57
N ALA A 68 -7.53 3.45 3.38
CA ALA A 68 -7.88 4.20 2.18
C ALA A 68 -7.50 3.45 0.90
N LEU A 69 -8.27 3.69 -0.17
CA LEU A 69 -7.87 3.45 -1.55
C LEU A 69 -7.11 4.69 -2.06
N VAL A 70 -5.87 4.50 -2.54
CA VAL A 70 -4.97 5.61 -2.89
C VAL A 70 -5.20 6.10 -4.31
N ASP A 71 -5.39 5.17 -5.25
CA ASP A 71 -5.76 5.47 -6.63
C ASP A 71 -7.09 4.77 -6.96
N PRO A 72 -8.03 5.42 -7.66
CA PRO A 72 -9.29 4.80 -8.04
C PRO A 72 -9.13 3.60 -8.98
N ARG A 73 -7.98 3.41 -9.64
CA ARG A 73 -7.70 2.27 -10.51
C ARG A 73 -6.54 1.45 -9.97
N PRO A 74 -6.48 0.13 -10.27
CA PRO A 74 -5.31 -0.68 -10.00
C PRO A 74 -4.04 -0.07 -10.60
N VAL A 75 -3.01 0.08 -9.78
CA VAL A 75 -1.70 0.58 -10.22
C VAL A 75 -0.82 -0.53 -10.78
N LEU A 76 -1.18 -1.79 -10.53
CA LEU A 76 -0.54 -2.98 -11.07
C LEU A 76 -1.57 -3.92 -11.70
N LEU A 77 -1.20 -4.53 -12.81
CA LEU A 77 -1.98 -5.58 -13.45
C LEU A 77 -1.75 -6.93 -12.76
N PRO A 78 -2.71 -7.88 -12.82
CA PRO A 78 -2.51 -9.23 -12.31
C PRO A 78 -1.26 -9.93 -12.87
N ALA A 79 -0.94 -9.71 -14.15
CA ALA A 79 0.27 -10.25 -14.77
C ALA A 79 1.56 -9.68 -14.16
N GLN A 80 1.57 -8.40 -13.79
CA GLN A 80 2.71 -7.76 -13.11
C GLN A 80 2.88 -8.35 -11.70
N ILE A 81 1.79 -8.56 -10.96
CA ILE A 81 1.84 -9.23 -9.65
C ILE A 81 2.37 -10.66 -9.80
N GLY A 82 1.93 -11.39 -10.83
CA GLY A 82 2.45 -12.71 -11.17
C GLY A 82 3.95 -12.70 -11.45
N LEU A 83 4.43 -11.74 -12.24
CA LEU A 83 5.84 -11.53 -12.52
C LEU A 83 6.63 -11.16 -11.25
N ALA A 84 6.09 -10.31 -10.37
CA ALA A 84 6.74 -9.93 -9.12
C ALA A 84 6.91 -11.13 -8.19
N ARG A 85 5.89 -12.01 -8.12
CA ARG A 85 5.96 -13.28 -7.39
C ARG A 85 6.98 -14.24 -8.00
N TRP A 86 7.06 -14.31 -9.33
CA TRP A 86 8.09 -15.10 -10.01
C TRP A 86 9.49 -14.56 -9.68
N LEU A 87 9.75 -13.26 -9.85
CA LEU A 87 11.02 -12.62 -9.51
C LEU A 87 11.41 -12.91 -8.06
N ALA A 88 10.53 -12.62 -7.10
CA ALA A 88 10.79 -12.83 -5.68
C ALA A 88 11.22 -14.26 -5.35
N ARG A 89 10.63 -15.28 -6.01
CA ARG A 89 11.05 -16.68 -5.83
C ARG A 89 12.38 -16.98 -6.51
N GLU A 90 12.54 -16.59 -7.77
CA GLU A 90 13.73 -16.96 -8.56
C GLU A 90 15.00 -16.23 -8.08
N THR A 91 14.86 -15.02 -7.55
CA THR A 91 15.98 -14.20 -7.08
C THR A 91 16.11 -14.13 -5.56
N LEU A 92 15.25 -14.85 -4.82
CA LEU A 92 15.14 -14.79 -3.36
C LEU A 92 14.99 -13.36 -2.83
N SER A 93 14.40 -12.47 -3.63
CA SER A 93 14.18 -11.07 -3.28
C SER A 93 12.85 -10.90 -2.54
N PRO A 94 12.74 -9.90 -1.63
CA PRO A 94 11.47 -9.60 -0.98
C PRO A 94 10.39 -9.18 -2.00
N LEU A 95 9.20 -9.77 -1.93
CA LEU A 95 8.12 -9.47 -2.86
C LEU A 95 7.71 -7.99 -2.87
N HIS A 96 7.78 -7.33 -1.71
CA HIS A 96 7.43 -5.90 -1.62
C HIS A 96 8.38 -5.03 -2.48
N GLU A 97 9.67 -5.38 -2.58
CA GLU A 97 10.62 -4.68 -3.45
C GLU A 97 10.31 -4.97 -4.92
N CYS A 98 10.02 -6.22 -5.27
CA CYS A 98 9.61 -6.59 -6.63
C CYS A 98 8.35 -5.84 -7.08
N LEU A 99 7.38 -5.64 -6.17
CA LEU A 99 6.18 -4.85 -6.45
C LEU A 99 6.50 -3.35 -6.56
N LEU A 100 7.33 -2.80 -5.66
CA LEU A 100 7.74 -1.39 -5.70
C LEU A 100 8.43 -1.04 -7.03
N MET A 101 9.28 -1.92 -7.56
CA MET A 101 9.98 -1.70 -8.83
C MET A 101 9.05 -1.62 -10.04
N MET A 102 7.82 -2.12 -9.93
CA MET A 102 6.82 -2.07 -11.01
C MET A 102 5.96 -0.81 -10.97
N LEU A 103 6.03 -0.04 -9.89
CA LEU A 103 5.27 1.20 -9.75
C LEU A 103 5.99 2.33 -10.50
N PRO A 104 5.24 3.21 -11.17
CA PRO A 104 5.80 4.45 -11.69
C PRO A 104 6.45 5.27 -10.56
N PRO A 105 7.51 6.06 -10.86
CA PRO A 105 8.11 6.94 -9.89
C PRO A 105 7.08 7.94 -9.34
N GLY A 106 7.13 8.24 -8.03
CA GLY A 106 6.25 9.21 -7.36
C GLY A 106 4.90 8.64 -6.88
N VAL A 107 4.55 7.39 -7.22
CA VAL A 107 3.28 6.76 -6.78
C VAL A 107 3.28 6.44 -5.28
N VAL A 108 4.43 6.07 -4.74
CA VAL A 108 4.64 5.80 -3.31
C VAL A 108 5.59 6.86 -2.78
N GLY A 109 5.03 7.87 -2.11
CA GLY A 109 5.79 8.92 -1.44
C GLY A 109 6.20 10.09 -2.34
N LEU A 110 5.42 11.17 -2.23
CA LEU A 110 5.88 12.53 -1.96
C LEU A 110 4.81 13.14 -1.05
N THR A 111 5.16 13.51 0.18
CA THR A 111 4.30 14.37 0.99
C THR A 111 4.63 15.81 0.63
N ASP A 112 3.70 16.48 -0.04
CA ASP A 112 3.82 17.92 -0.23
C ASP A 112 3.59 18.59 1.13
N THR A 113 4.68 19.13 1.68
CA THR A 113 4.59 19.96 2.88
C THR A 113 4.20 21.36 2.43
N ARG A 114 2.91 21.69 2.56
CA ARG A 114 2.45 23.07 2.38
C ARG A 114 2.78 23.87 3.63
N LEU A 115 3.65 24.87 3.48
CA LEU A 115 3.97 25.83 4.52
C LEU A 115 3.23 27.13 4.23
N GLU A 116 2.56 27.68 5.24
CA GLU A 116 1.99 29.02 5.22
C GLU A 116 2.54 29.80 6.40
N LEU A 117 2.73 31.11 6.21
CA LEU A 117 3.18 31.99 7.28
C LEU A 117 2.04 32.14 8.29
N THR A 118 2.28 31.77 9.54
CA THR A 118 1.36 32.07 10.65
C THR A 118 1.61 33.51 11.12
N GLY A 119 1.08 34.49 10.39
CA GLY A 119 1.19 35.92 10.72
C GLY A 119 1.98 36.75 9.69
N ASP A 120 2.31 37.98 10.07
CA ASP A 120 3.10 38.89 9.22
C ASP A 120 4.60 38.60 9.31
N LEU A 121 5.32 38.86 8.21
CA LEU A 121 6.78 38.81 8.19
C LEU A 121 7.35 39.83 9.20
N PRO A 122 8.28 39.43 10.09
CA PRO A 122 9.02 40.36 10.91
C PRO A 122 9.67 41.47 10.04
N PRO A 123 9.65 42.74 10.48
CA PRO A 123 10.03 43.89 9.65
C PRO A 123 11.52 43.90 9.24
N ASP A 124 12.34 43.06 9.87
CA ASP A 124 13.76 42.87 9.63
C ASP A 124 14.07 41.77 8.60
N VAL A 125 13.08 40.96 8.18
CA VAL A 125 13.26 39.90 7.18
C VAL A 125 12.94 40.44 5.79
N ARG A 126 13.92 40.40 4.87
CA ARG A 126 13.71 40.66 3.43
C ARG A 126 13.91 39.38 2.63
N LEU A 127 12.92 39.03 1.80
CA LEU A 127 12.97 37.94 0.82
C LEU A 127 13.58 38.41 -0.50
#